data_AF-A0A8J6RQU2-F1
#
_entry.id   AF-A0A8J6RQU2-F1
#
_cell.length_a   1.000
_cell.length_b   1.000
_cell.length_c   1.000
_cell.angle_alpha   90.00
_cell.angle_beta   90.00
_cell.angle_gamma   90.00
#
_symmetry.space_group_name_H-M   'P 1'
#
loop_
_entity.id
_entity.type
_entity.pdbx_description
1 polymer ?
#
loop_
_entity_poly.entity_id
_entity_poly.type
_entity_poly.pdbx_seq_one_letter_code
_entity_poly.pdbx_strand_id
1 'polypeptide(L)'
;MLFWFNRQKKLEEFLQRSPMSDEEFMNMVRLPGDLFKKAAKCYRSKLGEMFRVPPEKIYPDDSFSELARLGTSDWDILEIVLFLEQILEVELDDTKVPEWNLKTTVGQWIIDLLVRGS
;
A
#
# COMPACT_ATOMS: atom_id res chain seq x y z
N MET A 1 14.60 0.82 -23.67
CA MET A 1 13.59 -0.19 -24.05
C MET A 1 13.38 -1.28 -23.00
N LEU A 2 14.42 -1.87 -22.40
CA LEU A 2 14.29 -2.95 -21.39
C LEU A 2 13.43 -2.61 -20.16
N PHE A 3 13.51 -1.38 -19.65
CA PHE A 3 12.74 -0.94 -18.48
C PHE A 3 11.22 -0.99 -18.67
N TRP A 4 10.74 -0.73 -19.90
CA TRP A 4 9.31 -0.68 -20.20
C TRP A 4 8.71 -2.09 -20.29
N PHE A 5 9.45 -3.03 -20.89
CA PHE A 5 9.09 -4.45 -20.93
C PHE A 5 9.04 -5.07 -19.53
N ASN A 6 10.00 -4.73 -18.66
CA ASN A 6 10.03 -5.27 -17.31
C ASN A 6 8.87 -4.76 -16.44
N ARG A 7 8.47 -3.49 -16.65
CA ARG A 7 7.29 -2.91 -16.01
C ARG A 7 5.99 -3.56 -16.45
N GLN A 8 5.80 -3.77 -17.75
CA GLN A 8 4.57 -4.36 -18.28
C GLN A 8 4.40 -5.81 -17.81
N LYS A 9 5.48 -6.59 -17.81
CA LYS A 9 5.47 -7.96 -17.28
C LYS A 9 5.09 -8.01 -15.80
N LYS A 10 5.69 -7.15 -14.97
CA LYS A 10 5.37 -7.01 -13.55
C LYS A 10 3.90 -6.64 -13.33
N LEU A 11 3.35 -5.74 -14.15
CA LEU A 11 1.93 -5.36 -14.08
C LEU A 11 1.02 -6.55 -14.41
N GLU A 12 1.33 -7.30 -15.47
CA GLU A 12 0.57 -8.51 -15.83
C GLU A 12 0.61 -9.56 -14.72
N GLU A 13 1.77 -9.77 -14.08
CA GLU A 13 1.91 -10.66 -12.92
C GLU A 13 0.98 -10.23 -11.77
N PHE A 14 0.88 -8.92 -11.47
CA PHE A 14 -0.05 -8.39 -10.46
C PHE A 14 -1.52 -8.64 -10.84
N LEU A 15 -1.88 -8.40 -12.10
CA LEU A 15 -3.26 -8.54 -12.57
C LEU A 15 -3.74 -10.00 -12.58
N GLN A 16 -2.82 -10.96 -12.80
CA GLN A 16 -3.12 -12.39 -12.81
C GLN A 16 -3.31 -13.01 -11.41
N ARG A 17 -2.90 -12.33 -10.33
CA ARG A 17 -3.10 -12.82 -8.95
C ARG A 17 -4.58 -12.98 -8.65
N SER A 18 -4.94 -13.87 -7.73
CA SER A 18 -6.30 -13.92 -7.20
C SER A 18 -6.66 -12.60 -6.51
N PRO A 19 -7.92 -12.17 -6.52
CA PRO A 19 -8.33 -11.06 -5.67
C PRO A 19 -8.25 -11.47 -4.19
N MET A 20 -7.70 -10.62 -3.34
CA MET A 20 -7.67 -10.79 -1.90
C MET A 20 -8.71 -9.89 -1.22
N SER A 21 -9.57 -10.48 -0.39
CA SER A 21 -10.56 -9.75 0.41
C SER A 21 -9.90 -8.88 1.49
N ASP A 22 -10.64 -7.90 2.01
CA ASP A 22 -10.17 -7.09 3.14
C ASP A 22 -9.97 -7.96 4.40
N GLU A 23 -10.83 -8.96 4.62
CA GLU A 23 -10.72 -9.91 5.73
C GLU A 23 -9.44 -10.76 5.65
N GLU A 24 -9.09 -11.27 4.47
CA GLU A 24 -7.84 -12.02 4.26
C GLU A 24 -6.62 -11.14 4.47
N PHE A 25 -6.65 -9.91 3.94
CA PHE A 25 -5.60 -8.92 4.15
C PHE A 25 -5.37 -8.68 5.65
N MET A 26 -6.44 -8.43 6.40
CA MET A 26 -6.40 -8.19 7.84
C MET A 26 -5.87 -9.40 8.62
N ASN A 27 -6.30 -10.62 8.26
CA ASN A 27 -5.83 -11.85 8.88
C ASN A 27 -4.32 -12.06 8.70
N MET A 28 -3.76 -11.69 7.54
CA MET A 28 -2.33 -11.79 7.29
C MET A 28 -1.51 -10.79 8.12
N VAL A 29 -2.03 -9.57 8.30
CA VAL A 29 -1.37 -8.52 9.09
C VAL A 29 -1.55 -8.74 10.61
N ARG A 30 -2.45 -9.64 11.02
CA ARG A 30 -2.73 -10.03 12.43
C ARG A 30 -3.14 -8.87 13.34
N LEU A 31 -3.85 -7.89 12.79
CA LEU A 31 -4.30 -6.71 13.55
C LEU A 31 -5.83 -6.69 13.69
N PRO A 32 -6.39 -6.65 14.92
CA PRO A 32 -7.82 -6.50 15.13
C PRO A 32 -8.25 -5.03 15.19
N GLY A 33 -9.42 -4.70 14.65
CA GLY A 33 -10.12 -3.43 14.89
C GLY A 33 -10.71 -2.76 13.65
N ASP A 34 -11.83 -2.09 13.83
CA ASP A 34 -12.55 -1.39 12.74
C ASP A 34 -11.72 -0.26 12.13
N LEU A 35 -10.90 0.42 12.95
CA LEU A 35 -9.98 1.45 12.48
C LEU A 35 -8.94 0.87 11.50
N PHE A 36 -8.38 -0.29 11.82
CA PHE A 36 -7.43 -0.99 10.95
C PHE A 36 -8.07 -1.45 9.64
N LYS A 37 -9.31 -1.96 9.70
CA LYS A 37 -10.07 -2.35 8.51
C LYS A 37 -10.32 -1.16 7.59
N LYS A 38 -10.72 -0.02 8.16
CA LYS A 38 -10.91 1.24 7.43
C LYS A 38 -9.59 1.72 6.82
N ALA A 39 -8.50 1.71 7.61
CA ALA A 39 -7.16 2.08 7.17
C ALA A 39 -6.72 1.23 5.96
N ALA A 40 -6.74 -0.10 6.10
CA ALA A 40 -6.31 -1.03 5.08
C ALA A 40 -7.12 -0.87 3.78
N LYS A 41 -8.45 -0.76 3.88
CA LYS A 41 -9.31 -0.57 2.71
C LYS A 41 -9.02 0.73 1.97
N CYS A 42 -8.98 1.85 2.70
CA CYS A 42 -8.70 3.16 2.13
C CYS A 42 -7.31 3.20 1.50
N TYR A 43 -6.35 2.59 2.18
CA TYR A 43 -4.98 2.49 1.72
C TYR A 43 -4.84 1.72 0.41
N ARG A 44 -5.37 0.50 0.37
CA ARG A 44 -5.37 -0.34 -0.84
C ARG A 44 -6.06 0.39 -2.00
N SER A 45 -7.15 1.09 -1.73
CA SER A 45 -7.86 1.89 -2.74
C SER A 45 -6.98 2.99 -3.31
N LYS A 46 -6.30 3.77 -2.46
CA LYS A 46 -5.43 4.86 -2.90
C LYS A 46 -4.22 4.36 -3.68
N LEU A 47 -3.58 3.30 -3.19
CA LEU A 47 -2.49 2.66 -3.94
C LEU A 47 -2.95 2.10 -5.29
N GLY A 48 -4.15 1.51 -5.32
CA GLY A 48 -4.72 0.97 -6.56
C GLY A 48 -4.95 2.06 -7.61
N GLU A 49 -5.45 3.23 -7.18
CA GLU A 49 -5.56 4.42 -8.03
C GLU A 49 -4.19 4.86 -8.57
N MET A 50 -3.20 5.01 -7.68
CA MET A 50 -1.88 5.54 -8.02
C MET A 50 -1.08 4.62 -8.95
N PHE A 51 -1.11 3.31 -8.67
CA PHE A 51 -0.37 2.32 -9.45
C PHE A 51 -1.19 1.71 -10.58
N ARG A 52 -2.45 2.15 -10.75
CA ARG A 52 -3.40 1.66 -11.76
C ARG A 52 -3.58 0.14 -11.70
N VAL A 53 -3.66 -0.38 -10.48
CA VAL A 53 -3.94 -1.79 -10.22
C VAL A 53 -5.22 -1.90 -9.39
N PRO A 54 -6.01 -2.97 -9.55
CA PRO A 54 -7.17 -3.16 -8.68
C PRO A 54 -6.71 -3.32 -7.22
N PRO A 55 -7.36 -2.64 -6.25
CA PRO A 55 -6.96 -2.65 -4.84
C PRO A 55 -6.92 -4.06 -4.24
N GLU A 56 -7.77 -4.96 -4.72
CA GLU A 56 -7.82 -6.36 -4.33
C GLU A 56 -6.59 -7.18 -4.74
N LYS A 57 -5.76 -6.66 -5.67
CA LYS A 57 -4.49 -7.28 -6.09
C LYS A 57 -3.30 -6.84 -5.23
N ILE A 58 -3.50 -5.85 -4.36
CA ILE A 58 -2.47 -5.37 -3.43
C ILE A 58 -2.56 -6.19 -2.15
N TYR A 59 -1.47 -6.91 -1.89
CA TYR A 59 -1.31 -7.83 -0.78
C TYR A 59 -0.42 -7.19 0.31
N PRO A 60 -0.48 -7.66 1.56
CA PRO A 60 0.27 -7.05 2.66
C PRO A 60 1.78 -7.33 2.61
N ASP A 61 2.22 -8.35 1.87
CA ASP A 61 3.62 -8.70 1.65
C ASP A 61 4.23 -7.99 0.44
N ASP A 62 3.42 -7.27 -0.36
CA ASP A 62 3.92 -6.46 -1.46
C ASP A 62 4.86 -5.38 -0.95
N SER A 63 6.04 -5.30 -1.54
CA SER A 63 6.99 -4.25 -1.22
C SER A 63 6.66 -2.96 -1.96
N PHE A 64 6.86 -1.82 -1.29
CA PHE A 64 6.68 -0.51 -1.92
C PHE A 64 7.57 -0.29 -3.13
N SER A 65 8.79 -0.81 -3.06
CA SER A 65 9.75 -0.76 -4.17
C SER A 65 9.22 -1.47 -5.43
N GLU A 66 8.39 -2.50 -5.28
CA GLU A 66 7.81 -3.23 -6.40
C GLU A 66 6.59 -2.53 -6.96
N LEU A 67 5.73 -1.98 -6.10
CA LEU A 67 4.58 -1.17 -6.52
C LEU A 67 5.02 0.11 -7.23
N ALA A 68 6.06 0.79 -6.73
CA ALA A 68 6.65 1.97 -7.37
C ALA A 68 7.16 1.69 -8.79
N ARG A 69 7.54 0.45 -9.09
CA ARG A 69 7.95 0.02 -10.45
C ARG A 69 6.76 -0.17 -11.40
N LEU A 70 5.53 -0.28 -10.88
CA LEU A 70 4.29 -0.40 -11.67
C LEU A 70 3.77 0.97 -12.13
N GLY A 71 4.01 2.03 -11.34
CA GLY A 71 3.54 3.39 -11.61
C GLY A 71 4.29 4.14 -12.71
N THR A 72 3.67 5.20 -13.23
CA THR A 72 4.40 6.29 -13.90
C THR A 72 5.02 7.19 -12.83
N SER A 73 6.14 7.82 -13.14
CA SER A 73 7.08 8.52 -12.24
C SER A 73 6.53 9.64 -11.35
N ASP A 74 5.22 9.89 -11.34
CA ASP A 74 4.58 11.10 -10.80
C ASP A 74 3.69 10.77 -9.58
N TRP A 75 4.18 9.93 -8.66
CA TRP A 75 3.44 9.60 -7.45
C TRP A 75 4.01 10.40 -6.27
N ASP A 76 3.12 11.01 -5.48
CA ASP A 76 3.48 11.82 -4.32
C ASP A 76 3.18 11.06 -3.02
N ILE A 77 4.22 10.79 -2.26
CA ILE A 77 4.15 10.15 -0.94
C ILE A 77 3.32 11.00 0.02
N LEU A 78 3.46 12.32 -0.08
CA LEU A 78 2.74 13.26 0.77
C LEU A 78 1.23 13.14 0.56
N GLU A 79 0.78 12.89 -0.68
CA GLU A 79 -0.64 12.68 -0.98
C GLU A 79 -1.20 11.46 -0.24
N ILE A 80 -0.42 10.36 -0.15
CA ILE A 80 -0.82 9.16 0.58
C ILE A 80 -0.88 9.43 2.08
N VAL A 81 0.15 10.10 2.62
CA VAL A 81 0.25 10.42 4.04
C VAL A 81 -0.91 11.33 4.46
N LEU A 82 -1.13 12.45 3.76
CA LEU A 82 -2.24 13.37 4.04
C LEU A 82 -3.61 12.70 3.94
N PHE A 83 -3.80 11.84 2.94
CA PHE A 83 -5.04 11.06 2.80
C PHE A 83 -5.27 10.12 3.99
N LEU A 84 -4.22 9.49 4.49
CA LEU A 84 -4.29 8.62 5.65
C LEU A 84 -4.54 9.40 6.93
N GLU A 85 -3.85 10.52 7.15
CA GLU A 85 -4.11 11.43 8.29
C GLU A 85 -5.59 11.81 8.36
N GLN A 86 -6.16 12.20 7.22
CA GLN A 86 -7.56 12.60 7.13
C GLN A 86 -8.52 11.45 7.48
N ILE A 87 -8.22 10.22 7.06
CA ILE A 87 -9.13 9.07 7.24
C ILE A 87 -9.03 8.46 8.64
N LEU A 88 -7.83 8.47 9.18
CA LEU A 88 -7.49 7.91 10.48
C LEU A 88 -7.65 8.93 11.60
N GLU A 89 -7.79 10.21 11.26
CA GLU A 89 -7.87 11.32 12.22
C GLU A 89 -6.64 11.35 13.14
N VAL A 90 -5.45 11.05 12.58
CA VAL A 90 -4.16 11.07 13.27
C VAL A 90 -3.18 11.98 12.54
N GLU A 91 -2.22 12.54 13.28
CA GLU A 91 -1.09 13.28 12.70
C GLU A 91 0.07 12.29 12.44
N LEU A 92 0.52 12.25 11.19
CA LEU A 92 1.61 11.41 10.70
C LEU A 92 2.86 12.27 10.53
N ASP A 93 3.81 12.10 11.45
CA ASP A 93 5.12 12.75 11.37
C ASP A 93 6.08 12.03 10.39
N ASP A 94 7.23 12.67 10.11
CA ASP A 94 8.27 12.17 9.20
C ASP A 94 8.79 10.76 9.56
N THR A 95 8.65 10.31 10.82
CA THR A 95 9.09 8.97 11.26
C THR A 95 8.13 7.86 10.81
N LYS A 96 6.93 8.24 10.35
CA LYS A 96 5.88 7.34 9.89
C LYS A 96 5.81 7.27 8.37
N VAL A 97 6.67 7.97 7.64
CA VAL A 97 6.82 7.81 6.19
C VAL A 97 7.67 6.55 5.94
N PRO A 98 7.21 5.59 5.12
CA PRO A 98 7.95 4.36 4.94
C PRO A 98 9.19 4.64 4.08
N GLU A 99 10.26 3.90 4.32
CA GLU A 99 11.42 3.95 3.44
C GLU A 99 11.12 3.20 2.12
N TRP A 100 10.58 3.93 1.13
CA TRP A 100 10.11 3.40 -0.16
C TRP A 100 11.19 2.72 -1.02
N ASN A 101 12.47 2.97 -0.69
CA ASN A 101 13.63 2.37 -1.34
C ASN A 101 14.08 1.04 -0.69
N LEU A 102 13.38 0.56 0.35
CA LEU A 102 13.79 -0.59 1.17
C LEU A 102 12.73 -1.71 1.18
N LYS A 103 12.88 -2.66 2.12
CA LYS A 103 12.11 -3.91 2.24
C LYS A 103 10.72 -3.73 2.88
N THR A 104 10.28 -2.49 3.10
CA THR A 104 9.01 -2.22 3.77
C THR A 104 7.85 -2.72 2.92
N THR A 105 7.04 -3.59 3.50
CA THR A 105 5.83 -4.10 2.86
C THR A 105 4.63 -3.22 3.19
N VAL A 106 3.60 -3.31 2.36
CA VAL A 106 2.32 -2.64 2.57
C VAL A 106 1.74 -2.92 3.96
N GLY A 107 1.72 -4.18 4.38
CA GLY A 107 1.21 -4.60 5.68
C GLY A 107 2.06 -4.07 6.84
N GLN A 108 3.40 -4.10 6.72
CA GLN A 108 4.30 -3.61 7.76
C GLN A 108 4.12 -2.11 7.98
N TRP A 109 3.97 -1.34 6.91
CA TRP A 109 3.76 0.11 7.06
C TRP A 109 2.42 0.43 7.72
N ILE A 110 1.34 -0.26 7.35
CA ILE A 110 0.03 -0.10 8.00
C ILE A 110 0.13 -0.41 9.51
N ILE A 111 0.89 -1.45 9.88
CA ILE A 111 1.17 -1.74 11.29
C ILE A 111 1.89 -0.55 11.96
N ASP A 112 2.97 -0.07 11.36
CA ASP A 112 3.79 1.00 11.94
C ASP A 112 3.01 2.31 12.09
N LEU A 113 2.16 2.66 11.11
CA LEU A 113 1.27 3.82 11.15
C LEU A 113 0.31 3.78 12.34
N LEU A 114 -0.29 2.62 12.60
CA LEU A 114 -1.42 2.49 13.52
C LEU A 114 -0.99 2.12 14.95
N VAL A 115 0.07 1.31 15.10
CA VAL A 115 0.60 0.92 16.42
C VAL A 115 1.36 2.06 17.08
N ARG A 116 1.98 2.97 16.32
CA ARG A 116 2.74 4.12 16.86
C ARG A 116 1.90 5.39 17.00
N GLY A 117 0.64 5.35 16.59
CA GLY A 117 -0.33 6.44 16.80
C GLY A 117 -1.22 6.24 18.04
N SER A 118 -1.02 5.15 18.79
CA SER A 118 -1.72 4.82 20.04
C SER A 118 -0.97 5.34 21.28
#